data_AF-A0A935ZAR1-F1
#
_entry.id   AF-A0A935ZAR1-F1
#
_cell.length_a   1.000
_cell.length_b   1.000
_cell.length_c   1.000
_cell.angle_alpha   90.00
_cell.angle_beta   90.00
_cell.angle_gamma   90.00
#
_symmetry.space_group_name_H-M   'P 1'
#
loop_
_entity.id
_entity.type
_entity.pdbx_description
1 polymer ?
#
loop_
_entity_poly.entity_id
_entity_poly.type
_entity_poly.pdbx_seq_one_letter_code
_entity_poly.pdbx_strand_id
1 'polypeptide(L)'
;MRPLHLALALCTSLAACTASDGGDDPSPDASRGWRATNLVVADGQDEWNGEVDASGQLTFDLSCPDGGAYHLEGSYSNENDYALTLSFDDCTSEGVTIAGHLALEASISVTPTTSHVAVDYSGELTFSGDANGSCAIDMTAEITADSSGGGSAEVEYHGSVCGFSADAVVSASGA
;
A
#
# COMPACT_ATOMS: atom_id res chain seq x y z
N MET A 1 -17.76 7.78 -1.44
CA MET A 1 -16.79 6.80 -0.92
C MET A 1 -15.71 7.59 -0.24
N ARG A 2 -15.31 7.24 0.98
CA ARG A 2 -14.29 7.99 1.70
C ARG A 2 -12.95 7.77 0.96
N PRO A 3 -12.26 8.81 0.49
CA PRO A 3 -10.96 8.72 -0.19
C PRO A 3 -9.91 7.82 0.49
N LEU A 4 -9.92 7.78 1.83
CA LEU A 4 -9.13 6.84 2.63
C LEU A 4 -9.36 5.37 2.18
N HIS A 5 -10.62 4.97 1.97
CA HIS A 5 -10.95 3.61 1.52
C HIS A 5 -10.38 3.28 0.13
N LEU A 6 -10.12 4.29 -0.71
CA LEU A 6 -9.53 4.09 -2.05
C LEU A 6 -8.01 3.89 -1.96
N ALA A 7 -7.32 4.70 -1.15
CA ALA A 7 -5.89 4.56 -0.87
C ALA A 7 -5.57 3.24 -0.16
N LEU A 8 -6.45 2.76 0.73
CA LEU A 8 -6.27 1.45 1.34
C LEU A 8 -6.62 0.28 0.42
N ALA A 9 -7.65 0.41 -0.42
CA ALA A 9 -7.98 -0.64 -1.41
C ALA A 9 -6.80 -0.88 -2.36
N LEU A 10 -6.03 0.17 -2.69
CA LEU A 10 -4.79 0.07 -3.46
C LEU A 10 -3.72 -0.78 -2.78
N CYS A 11 -3.58 -0.69 -1.45
CA CYS A 11 -2.64 -1.54 -0.72
C CYS A 11 -2.90 -3.03 -0.96
N THR A 12 -4.17 -3.44 -1.13
CA THR A 12 -4.51 -4.84 -1.43
C THR A 12 -4.35 -5.22 -2.92
N SER A 13 -4.43 -4.28 -3.86
CA SER A 13 -4.21 -4.57 -5.29
C SER A 13 -2.73 -4.75 -5.66
N LEU A 14 -1.81 -4.25 -4.82
CA LEU A 14 -0.36 -4.51 -4.97
C LEU A 14 0.01 -5.99 -4.85
N ALA A 15 -0.84 -6.83 -4.26
CA ALA A 15 -0.66 -8.29 -4.25
C ALA A 15 -0.69 -8.91 -5.67
N ALA A 16 -1.17 -8.18 -6.68
CA ALA A 16 -1.22 -8.62 -8.07
C ALA A 16 0.00 -8.20 -8.91
N CYS A 17 1.01 -7.53 -8.34
CA CYS A 17 2.30 -7.27 -9.00
C CYS A 17 3.14 -8.56 -9.08
N THR A 18 2.60 -9.60 -9.72
CA THR A 18 3.42 -10.68 -10.27
C THR A 18 3.79 -10.26 -11.69
N ALA A 19 5.05 -9.80 -11.82
CA ALA A 19 5.85 -9.66 -13.04
C ALA A 19 5.11 -9.93 -14.37
N SER A 20 4.84 -8.88 -15.14
CA SER A 20 4.51 -9.00 -16.56
C SER A 20 5.81 -8.88 -17.38
N ASP A 21 6.29 -10.03 -17.86
CA ASP A 21 7.18 -10.24 -19.01
C ASP A 21 8.17 -9.11 -19.36
N GLY A 22 9.22 -8.89 -18.56
CA GLY A 22 10.11 -7.76 -18.87
C GLY A 22 11.44 -7.59 -18.13
N GLY A 23 11.93 -8.56 -17.37
CA GLY A 23 13.31 -8.54 -16.84
C GLY A 23 13.38 -8.49 -15.32
N ASP A 24 13.99 -9.55 -14.77
CA ASP A 24 14.28 -9.82 -13.35
C ASP A 24 13.05 -9.98 -12.44
N ASP A 25 12.59 -11.23 -12.31
CA ASP A 25 11.63 -11.62 -11.27
C ASP A 25 12.17 -11.28 -9.87
N PRO A 26 11.33 -10.78 -8.95
CA PRO A 26 11.73 -10.57 -7.57
C PRO A 26 12.26 -11.85 -6.94
N SER A 27 13.24 -11.72 -6.04
CA SER A 27 13.75 -12.89 -5.32
C SER A 27 12.61 -13.56 -4.54
N PRO A 28 12.61 -14.90 -4.39
CA PRO A 28 11.56 -15.59 -3.64
C PRO A 28 11.38 -15.06 -2.21
N ASP A 29 12.48 -14.64 -1.57
CA ASP A 29 12.47 -14.01 -0.24
C ASP A 29 11.80 -12.64 -0.27
N ALA A 30 12.12 -11.80 -1.26
CA ALA A 30 11.50 -10.48 -1.43
C ALA A 30 9.99 -10.59 -1.68
N SER A 31 9.57 -11.49 -2.59
CA SER A 31 8.15 -11.71 -2.86
C SER A 31 7.40 -12.23 -1.63
N ARG A 32 8.01 -13.15 -0.88
CA ARG A 32 7.40 -13.71 0.33
C ARG A 32 7.30 -12.66 1.44
N GLY A 33 8.36 -11.90 1.67
CA GLY A 33 8.36 -10.81 2.66
C GLY A 33 7.35 -9.73 2.34
N TRP A 34 7.32 -9.26 1.08
CA TRP A 34 6.33 -8.28 0.63
C TRP A 34 4.89 -8.80 0.75
N ARG A 35 4.64 -10.08 0.41
CA ARG A 35 3.33 -10.70 0.61
C ARG A 35 2.93 -10.73 2.09
N ALA A 36 3.85 -11.11 2.98
CA ALA A 36 3.58 -11.11 4.43
C ALA A 36 3.23 -9.71 4.95
N THR A 37 3.95 -8.67 4.48
CA THR A 37 3.63 -7.27 4.80
C THR A 37 2.21 -6.90 4.37
N ASN A 38 1.83 -7.22 3.13
CA ASN A 38 0.47 -6.92 2.64
C ASN A 38 -0.61 -7.63 3.44
N LEU A 39 -0.37 -8.86 3.89
CA LEU A 39 -1.31 -9.60 4.73
C LEU A 39 -1.49 -8.96 6.11
N VAL A 40 -0.40 -8.52 6.76
CA VAL A 40 -0.48 -7.81 8.05
C VAL A 40 -1.29 -6.53 7.92
N VAL A 41 -1.01 -5.73 6.89
CA VAL A 41 -1.70 -4.45 6.66
C VAL A 41 -3.19 -4.69 6.36
N ALA A 42 -3.50 -5.70 5.53
CA ALA A 42 -4.88 -6.07 5.21
C ALA A 42 -5.66 -6.62 6.42
N ASP A 43 -5.00 -7.35 7.33
CA ASP A 43 -5.62 -7.88 8.54
C ASP A 43 -6.00 -6.75 9.51
N GLY A 44 -5.09 -5.80 9.74
CA GLY A 44 -5.40 -4.67 10.63
C GLY A 44 -6.31 -3.62 10.01
N GLN A 45 -6.47 -3.61 8.68
CA GLN A 45 -7.29 -2.63 7.95
C GLN A 45 -8.72 -2.49 8.50
N ASP A 46 -9.33 -3.58 8.96
CA ASP A 46 -10.67 -3.53 9.55
C ASP A 46 -10.72 -2.75 10.87
N GLU A 47 -9.63 -2.70 11.64
CA GLU A 47 -9.57 -1.98 12.93
C GLU A 47 -9.47 -0.46 12.74
N TRP A 48 -8.74 0.02 11.72
CA TRP A 48 -8.55 1.45 11.50
C TRP A 48 -9.42 2.05 10.38
N ASN A 49 -10.18 1.24 9.64
CA ASN A 49 -11.10 1.69 8.56
C ASN A 49 -12.21 2.66 9.02
N GLY A 50 -12.48 2.78 10.32
CA GLY A 50 -13.54 3.62 10.89
C GLY A 50 -13.07 4.88 11.60
N GLU A 51 -11.77 4.99 11.91
CA GLU A 51 -11.30 5.85 12.98
C GLU A 51 -10.34 6.92 12.47
N VAL A 52 -10.90 8.10 12.23
CA VAL A 52 -10.16 9.36 12.06
C VAL A 52 -10.67 10.28 13.14
N ASP A 53 -9.77 10.79 13.98
CA ASP A 53 -10.19 11.67 15.06
C ASP A 53 -10.63 13.05 14.54
N ALA A 54 -11.20 13.87 15.42
CA ALA A 54 -11.68 15.20 15.06
C ALA A 54 -10.56 16.17 14.64
N SER A 55 -9.29 15.82 14.87
CA SER A 55 -8.10 16.59 14.49
C SER A 55 -7.53 16.17 13.12
N GLY A 56 -8.10 15.15 12.49
CA GLY A 56 -7.57 14.59 11.25
C GLY A 56 -6.32 13.75 11.47
N GLN A 57 -6.10 13.27 12.69
CA GLN A 57 -5.00 12.35 13.01
C GLN A 57 -5.55 10.97 13.34
N LEU A 58 -4.70 9.96 13.18
CA LEU A 58 -5.00 8.59 13.51
C LEU A 58 -3.73 7.91 14.02
N THR A 59 -3.82 7.21 15.15
CA THR A 59 -2.68 6.53 15.77
C THR A 59 -3.17 5.21 16.35
N PHE A 60 -2.59 4.10 15.90
CA PHE A 60 -2.95 2.75 16.34
C PHE A 60 -1.71 1.92 16.64
N ASP A 61 -1.81 1.11 17.69
CA ASP A 61 -0.88 0.02 17.97
C ASP A 61 -1.61 -1.29 17.71
N LEU A 62 -1.17 -2.02 16.69
CA LEU A 62 -1.86 -3.19 16.17
C LEU A 62 -0.98 -4.43 16.41
N SER A 63 -1.59 -5.53 16.86
CA SER A 63 -0.90 -6.80 17.05
C SER A 63 -0.82 -7.55 15.72
N CYS A 64 0.32 -8.16 15.43
CA CYS A 64 0.47 -8.95 14.21
C CYS A 64 -0.08 -10.37 14.38
N PRO A 65 -0.56 -11.03 13.30
CA PRO A 65 -1.25 -12.31 13.38
C PRO A 65 -0.49 -13.41 14.13
N ASP A 66 0.83 -13.49 13.91
CA ASP A 66 1.68 -14.53 14.50
C ASP A 66 2.61 -14.01 15.60
N GLY A 67 2.43 -12.76 16.05
CA GLY A 67 3.19 -12.13 17.14
C GLY A 67 3.99 -10.90 16.71
N GLY A 68 4.43 -10.12 17.69
CA GLY A 68 4.96 -8.77 17.45
C GLY A 68 3.84 -7.75 17.26
N ALA A 69 4.20 -6.53 16.87
CA ALA A 69 3.26 -5.45 16.66
C ALA A 69 3.71 -4.52 15.54
N TYR A 70 2.79 -3.69 15.08
CA TYR A 70 3.12 -2.55 14.26
C TYR A 70 2.35 -1.32 14.72
N HIS A 71 3.02 -0.19 14.62
CA HIS A 71 2.48 1.12 14.92
C HIS A 71 2.06 1.79 13.63
N LEU A 72 0.91 2.44 13.63
CA LEU A 72 0.38 3.14 12.49
C LEU A 72 0.03 4.56 12.91
N GLU A 73 0.61 5.54 12.22
CA GLU A 73 0.34 6.96 12.40
C GLU A 73 -0.13 7.55 11.08
N GLY A 74 -1.19 8.35 11.10
CA GLY A 74 -1.64 9.04 9.91
C GLY A 74 -2.14 10.43 10.21
N SER A 75 -2.12 11.25 9.17
CA SER A 75 -2.59 12.62 9.23
C SER A 75 -3.35 12.99 7.96
N TYR A 76 -4.27 13.92 8.14
CA TYR A 76 -5.15 14.43 7.12
C TYR A 76 -5.20 15.95 7.22
N SER A 77 -4.71 16.62 6.18
CA SER A 77 -4.55 18.09 6.22
C SER A 77 -5.69 18.83 5.53
N ASN A 78 -6.09 18.45 4.32
CA ASN A 78 -6.87 19.34 3.44
C ASN A 78 -7.93 18.67 2.53
N GLU A 79 -8.61 17.63 3.00
CA GLU A 79 -9.56 16.84 2.20
C GLU A 79 -9.01 15.95 1.09
N ASN A 80 -7.81 16.24 0.62
CA ASN A 80 -7.22 15.59 -0.55
C ASN A 80 -5.81 15.03 -0.31
N ASP A 81 -5.17 15.40 0.80
CA ASP A 81 -3.81 14.99 1.14
C ASP A 81 -3.83 14.15 2.41
N TYR A 82 -3.27 12.94 2.30
CA TYR A 82 -3.18 11.96 3.37
C TYR A 82 -1.74 11.50 3.50
N ALA A 83 -1.25 11.38 4.72
CA ALA A 83 0.00 10.70 5.01
C ALA A 83 -0.26 9.61 6.03
N LEU A 84 0.31 8.43 5.81
CA LEU A 84 0.25 7.27 6.68
C LEU A 84 1.65 6.70 6.82
N THR A 85 2.07 6.39 8.04
CA THR A 85 3.34 5.74 8.33
C THR A 85 3.05 4.49 9.14
N LEU A 86 3.53 3.35 8.66
CA LEU A 86 3.53 2.09 9.37
C LEU A 86 4.94 1.80 9.85
N SER A 87 5.10 1.46 11.12
CA SER A 87 6.36 1.05 11.73
C SER A 87 6.18 -0.35 12.30
N PHE A 88 6.90 -1.32 11.74
CA PHE A 88 6.84 -2.72 12.16
C PHE A 88 7.94 -3.01 13.17
N ASP A 89 7.57 -3.56 14.33
CA ASP A 89 8.47 -3.99 15.40
C ASP A 89 8.35 -5.52 15.57
N ASP A 90 9.24 -6.24 14.87
CA ASP A 90 9.28 -7.71 14.79
C ASP A 90 7.90 -8.36 14.53
N CYS A 91 7.12 -7.72 13.67
CA CYS A 91 5.79 -8.12 13.29
C CYS A 91 5.82 -9.41 12.46
N THR A 92 5.17 -10.48 12.94
CA THR A 92 5.26 -11.79 12.32
C THR A 92 3.95 -12.17 11.62
N SER A 93 4.08 -12.70 10.38
CA SER A 93 2.99 -13.24 9.59
C SER A 93 3.50 -14.35 8.66
N GLU A 94 2.80 -15.49 8.65
CA GLU A 94 3.12 -16.68 7.84
C GLU A 94 4.59 -17.13 7.96
N GLY A 95 5.16 -17.05 9.17
CA GLY A 95 6.55 -17.45 9.46
C GLY A 95 7.61 -16.44 9.04
N VAL A 96 7.22 -15.28 8.51
CA VAL A 96 8.13 -14.15 8.21
C VAL A 96 7.99 -13.09 9.30
N THR A 97 9.11 -12.70 9.89
CA THR A 97 9.20 -11.54 10.78
C THR A 97 9.60 -10.31 9.98
N ILE A 98 8.82 -9.25 10.12
CA ILE A 98 8.89 -7.98 9.40
C ILE A 98 9.29 -6.90 10.40
N ALA A 99 10.34 -6.15 10.08
CA ALA A 99 10.74 -4.96 10.83
C ALA A 99 11.07 -3.82 9.87
N GLY A 100 10.90 -2.58 10.30
CA GLY A 100 11.18 -1.39 9.48
C GLY A 100 9.97 -0.47 9.37
N HIS A 101 9.90 0.33 8.32
CA HIS A 101 8.82 1.29 8.14
C HIS A 101 8.40 1.42 6.68
N LEU A 102 7.14 1.78 6.48
CA LEU A 102 6.52 2.07 5.20
C LEU A 102 5.66 3.33 5.35
N ALA A 103 5.96 4.35 4.58
CA ALA A 103 5.17 5.56 4.44
C ALA A 103 4.31 5.49 3.17
N LEU A 104 3.08 5.96 3.27
CA LEU A 104 2.13 6.12 2.19
C LEU A 104 1.65 7.57 2.19
N GLU A 105 1.85 8.27 1.09
CA GLU A 105 1.35 9.62 0.89
C GLU A 105 0.36 9.60 -0.27
N ALA A 106 -0.91 9.92 0.00
CA ALA A 106 -1.95 9.95 -1.02
C ALA A 106 -2.35 11.40 -1.33
N SER A 107 -2.41 11.72 -2.62
CA SER A 107 -2.94 12.97 -3.14
C SER A 107 -4.12 12.72 -4.08
N ILE A 108 -5.18 13.50 -3.90
CA ILE A 108 -6.46 13.29 -4.60
C ILE A 108 -6.84 14.55 -5.36
N SER A 109 -7.17 14.40 -6.63
CA SER A 109 -7.63 15.48 -7.48
C SER A 109 -8.90 15.06 -8.20
N VAL A 110 -10.00 15.76 -7.93
CA VAL A 110 -11.30 15.44 -8.53
C VAL A 110 -11.74 16.59 -9.43
N THR A 111 -12.05 16.24 -10.67
CA THR A 111 -12.70 17.12 -11.65
C THR A 111 -14.12 16.62 -11.94
N PRO A 112 -14.98 17.38 -12.63
CA PRO A 112 -16.35 16.95 -12.93
C PRO A 112 -16.47 15.66 -13.75
N THR A 113 -15.41 15.28 -14.48
CA THR A 113 -15.41 14.11 -15.39
C THR A 113 -14.41 13.04 -14.98
N THR A 114 -13.39 13.39 -14.20
CA THR A 114 -12.25 12.51 -13.92
C THR A 114 -11.79 12.67 -12.47
N SER A 115 -11.55 11.56 -11.80
CA SER A 115 -10.92 11.51 -10.48
C SER A 115 -9.52 10.92 -10.62
N HIS A 116 -8.53 11.60 -10.04
CA HIS A 116 -7.14 11.16 -9.97
C HIS A 116 -6.75 10.91 -8.52
N VAL A 117 -6.11 9.78 -8.23
CA VAL A 117 -5.53 9.48 -6.92
C VAL A 117 -4.11 8.98 -7.15
N ALA A 118 -3.11 9.70 -6.65
CA ALA A 118 -1.74 9.20 -6.60
C ALA A 118 -1.41 8.79 -5.17
N VAL A 119 -0.79 7.62 -4.99
CA VAL A 119 -0.30 7.11 -3.71
C VAL A 119 1.17 6.77 -3.84
N ASP A 120 2.01 7.53 -3.15
CA ASP A 120 3.44 7.30 -3.05
C ASP A 120 3.73 6.37 -1.88
N TYR A 121 4.45 5.29 -2.14
CA TYR A 121 4.93 4.31 -1.19
C TYR A 121 6.43 4.47 -1.05
N SER A 122 6.92 4.76 0.16
CA SER A 122 8.34 4.85 0.43
C SER A 122 8.71 4.19 1.74
N GLY A 123 9.83 3.47 1.79
CA GLY A 123 10.26 2.87 3.05
C GLY A 123 11.31 1.79 2.88
N GLU A 124 11.68 1.20 4.01
CA GLU A 124 12.59 0.08 4.05
C GLU A 124 12.10 -0.94 5.07
N LEU A 125 11.96 -2.17 4.59
CA LEU A 125 11.58 -3.33 5.37
C LEU A 125 12.73 -4.31 5.43
N THR A 126 12.81 -5.03 6.53
CA THR A 126 13.72 -6.15 6.75
C THR A 126 12.89 -7.38 7.09
N PHE A 127 13.31 -8.50 6.52
CA PHE A 127 12.65 -9.79 6.68
C PHE A 127 13.59 -10.80 7.30
N SER A 128 13.05 -11.61 8.21
CA SER A 128 13.74 -12.78 8.77
C SER A 128 12.76 -13.95 8.98
N GLY A 129 13.31 -15.15 9.24
CA GLY A 129 12.53 -16.38 9.35
C GLY A 129 12.41 -17.09 8.00
N ASP A 130 11.18 -17.30 7.52
CA ASP A 130 10.89 -17.99 6.26
C ASP A 130 11.20 -17.17 4.99
N ALA A 131 11.52 -15.89 5.15
CA ALA A 131 12.11 -15.01 4.14
C ALA A 131 13.24 -14.22 4.80
N ASN A 132 14.30 -13.91 4.06
CA ASN A 132 15.44 -13.17 4.61
C ASN A 132 15.93 -12.08 3.66
N GLY A 133 16.24 -10.91 4.21
CA GLY A 133 16.84 -9.81 3.46
C GLY A 133 16.23 -8.46 3.78
N SER A 134 16.53 -7.47 2.95
CA SER A 134 15.97 -6.12 3.02
C SER A 134 15.20 -5.81 1.74
N CYS A 135 14.15 -5.01 1.88
CA CYS A 135 13.29 -4.56 0.80
C CYS A 135 13.11 -3.06 0.92
N ALA A 136 13.80 -2.30 0.06
CA ALA A 136 13.52 -0.90 -0.14
C ALA A 136 12.28 -0.76 -1.04
N ILE A 137 11.38 0.14 -0.68
CA ILE A 137 10.17 0.47 -1.45
C ILE A 137 10.26 1.95 -1.83
N ASP A 138 10.08 2.22 -3.12
CA ASP A 138 9.97 3.55 -3.70
C ASP A 138 9.10 3.42 -4.95
N MET A 139 7.79 3.59 -4.79
CA MET A 139 6.81 3.30 -5.83
C MET A 139 5.62 4.26 -5.75
N THR A 140 5.11 4.71 -6.88
CA THR A 140 3.87 5.49 -6.97
C THR A 140 2.79 4.67 -7.66
N ALA A 141 1.59 4.62 -7.08
CA ALA A 141 0.40 4.09 -7.72
C ALA A 141 -0.55 5.23 -8.09
N GLU A 142 -0.85 5.39 -9.38
CA GLU A 142 -1.76 6.41 -9.90
C GLU A 142 -3.05 5.78 -10.40
N ILE A 143 -4.18 6.17 -9.83
CA ILE A 143 -5.51 5.81 -10.32
C ILE A 143 -6.10 6.98 -11.08
N THR A 144 -6.49 6.74 -12.33
CA THR A 144 -7.36 7.63 -13.09
C THR A 144 -8.70 6.96 -13.31
N ALA A 145 -9.76 7.51 -12.72
CA ALA A 145 -11.13 7.07 -12.95
C ALA A 145 -11.88 8.11 -13.81
N ASP A 146 -12.29 7.72 -15.00
CA ASP A 146 -13.14 8.53 -15.87
C ASP A 146 -14.62 8.16 -15.67
N SER A 147 -15.44 9.17 -15.46
CA SER A 147 -16.88 9.04 -15.20
C SER A 147 -17.75 9.42 -16.40
N SER A 148 -17.15 9.70 -17.55
CA SER A 148 -17.88 10.07 -18.76
C SER A 148 -18.35 8.83 -19.54
N GLY A 149 -19.67 8.65 -19.63
CA GLY A 149 -20.32 7.80 -20.63
C GLY A 149 -20.16 6.26 -20.53
N GLY A 150 -19.48 5.73 -19.51
CA GLY A 150 -19.32 4.28 -19.33
C GLY A 150 -18.54 3.85 -18.08
N GLY A 151 -17.77 4.74 -17.47
CA GLY A 151 -17.00 4.43 -16.26
C GLY A 151 -15.78 3.55 -16.58
N SER A 152 -14.59 4.13 -16.58
CA SER A 152 -13.34 3.37 -16.69
C SER A 152 -12.39 3.79 -15.58
N ALA A 153 -11.62 2.84 -15.06
CA ALA A 153 -10.54 3.10 -14.12
C ALA A 153 -9.25 2.52 -14.69
N GLU A 154 -8.20 3.30 -14.65
CA GLU A 154 -6.84 2.89 -14.96
C GLU A 154 -6.01 3.03 -13.70
N VAL A 155 -5.19 2.02 -13.42
CA VAL A 155 -4.20 2.04 -12.34
C VAL A 155 -2.84 1.86 -12.95
N GLU A 156 -1.97 2.85 -12.79
CA GLU A 156 -0.57 2.78 -13.17
C GLU A 156 0.29 2.63 -11.92
N TYR A 157 1.29 1.78 -11.98
CA TYR A 157 2.33 1.64 -10.97
C TYR A 157 3.64 2.07 -11.61
N HIS A 158 4.42 2.88 -10.90
CA HIS A 158 5.74 3.34 -11.32
C HIS A 158 6.74 3.17 -10.17
N GLY A 159 7.96 2.74 -10.46
CA GLY A 159 9.05 2.68 -9.47
C GLY A 159 9.52 1.27 -9.13
N SER A 160 9.87 1.03 -7.87
CA SER A 160 10.53 -0.21 -7.44
C SER A 160 10.11 -0.73 -6.07
N VAL A 161 10.06 -2.06 -5.95
CA VAL A 161 9.81 -2.79 -4.72
C VAL A 161 10.88 -3.85 -4.54
N CYS A 162 11.58 -3.81 -3.41
CA CYS A 162 12.71 -4.68 -3.08
C CYS A 162 13.86 -4.66 -4.11
N GLY A 163 14.04 -3.53 -4.81
CA GLY A 163 15.05 -3.37 -5.87
C GLY A 163 14.62 -3.88 -7.25
N PHE A 164 13.37 -4.30 -7.41
CA PHE A 164 12.79 -4.74 -8.68
C PHE A 164 11.81 -3.70 -9.22
N SER A 165 11.72 -3.55 -10.55
CA SER A 165 10.73 -2.67 -11.18
C SER A 165 9.32 -3.15 -10.84
N ALA A 166 8.48 -2.20 -10.43
CA ALA A 166 7.06 -2.40 -10.16
C ALA A 166 6.19 -1.77 -11.27
N ASP A 167 6.79 -1.40 -12.40
CA ASP A 167 6.12 -0.65 -13.46
C ASP A 167 5.04 -1.52 -14.12
N ALA A 168 3.77 -1.12 -14.01
CA ALA A 168 2.64 -1.87 -14.55
C ALA A 168 1.44 -0.96 -14.82
N VAL A 169 0.63 -1.30 -15.83
CA VAL A 169 -0.65 -0.62 -16.10
C VAL A 169 -1.77 -1.63 -16.09
N VAL A 170 -2.79 -1.38 -15.27
CA VAL A 170 -3.98 -2.21 -15.11
C VAL A 170 -5.21 -1.38 -15.41
N SER A 171 -5.89 -1.67 -16.51
CA SER A 171 -7.12 -0.97 -16.91
C SER A 171 -8.35 -1.84 -16.64
N ALA A 172 -9.39 -1.24 -16.06
CA ALA A 172 -10.71 -1.82 -15.84
C ALA A 172 -11.78 -0.93 -16.47
N SER A 173 -12.61 -1.48 -17.34
CA SER A 173 -13.78 -0.79 -17.91
C SER A 173 -15.06 -1.35 -17.30
N GLY A 174 -15.90 -0.47 -16.76
CA GLY A 174 -17.30 -0.79 -16.46
C GLY A 174 -18.09 -0.96 -17.75
N ALA A 175 -18.91 -2.02 -17.82
CA ALA A 175 -19.89 -2.25 -18.88
C ALA A 175 -21.28 -1.83 -18.41
#